data_AF-A0A3L7Y7F3-F1
#
_entry.id   AF-A0A3L7Y7F3-F1
#
_cell.length_a   1.000
_cell.length_b   1.000
_cell.length_c   1.000
_cell.angle_alpha   90.00
_cell.angle_beta   90.00
_cell.angle_gamma   90.00
#
_symmetry.space_group_name_H-M   'P 1'
#
loop_
_entity.id
_entity.type
_entity.pdbx_description
1 polymer ?
#
loop_
_entity_poly.entity_id
_entity_poly.type
_entity_poly.pdbx_seq_one_letter_code
_entity_poly.pdbx_strand_id
1 'polypeptide(L)'
;MKPSRWLPALCAIAAAGMLAAAVALLVQDARVMRGRSSVAGLQPRPANLAGINVALLGVEPAAQQAALQAIAGIGFGWVRQEFDWETLPANSSGAGWPAAAALLQNTHAQGLRVIAVLSGAQPPADAQQYALVAAAFAGRFNRQVDAYEIWDEPNLRAGWGAQPAAAGYLRLLQ
;
A
#
# COMPACT_ATOMS: atom_id res chain seq x y z
N MET A 1 56.10 5.74 -37.90
CA MET A 1 55.72 6.30 -36.58
C MET A 1 55.18 5.15 -35.74
N LYS A 2 55.78 4.81 -34.58
CA LYS A 2 55.27 3.74 -33.69
C LYS A 2 53.98 4.23 -33.02
N PRO A 3 52.89 3.45 -33.00
CA PRO A 3 51.67 3.85 -32.29
C PRO A 3 52.00 4.00 -30.79
N SER A 4 51.60 5.13 -30.20
CA SER A 4 51.86 5.44 -28.81
C SER A 4 51.16 4.42 -27.90
N ARG A 5 51.93 3.71 -27.08
CA ARG A 5 51.44 2.65 -26.17
C ARG A 5 50.45 3.13 -25.11
N TRP A 6 50.24 4.44 -25.00
CA TRP A 6 49.37 5.07 -23.99
C TRP A 6 47.93 5.30 -24.46
N LEU A 7 47.69 5.30 -25.78
CA LEU A 7 46.34 5.45 -26.35
C LEU A 7 45.33 4.41 -25.82
N PRO A 8 45.63 3.09 -25.78
CA PRO A 8 44.67 2.11 -25.29
C PRO A 8 44.35 2.29 -23.81
N ALA A 9 45.32 2.71 -23.00
CA ALA A 9 45.11 2.98 -21.58
C ALA A 9 44.20 4.19 -21.36
N LEU A 10 44.38 5.26 -22.14
CA LEU A 10 43.49 6.43 -22.12
C LEU A 10 42.06 6.08 -22.54
N CYS A 11 41.89 5.27 -23.59
CA CYS A 11 40.57 4.80 -24.02
C CYS A 11 39.88 3.96 -22.93
N ALA A 12 40.61 3.08 -22.24
CA ALA A 12 40.06 2.27 -21.15
C ALA A 12 39.58 3.12 -19.96
N ILE A 13 40.36 4.14 -19.59
CA ILE A 13 39.98 5.08 -18.52
C ILE A 13 38.73 5.87 -18.91
N ALA A 14 38.66 6.37 -20.14
CA ALA A 14 37.49 7.08 -20.65
C ALA A 14 36.23 6.20 -20.66
N ALA A 15 36.36 4.93 -21.11
CA ALA A 15 35.28 3.96 -21.10
C ALA A 15 34.77 3.66 -19.67
N ALA A 16 35.68 3.46 -18.71
CA ALA A 16 35.32 3.24 -17.31
C ALA A 16 34.61 4.47 -16.70
N GLY A 17 35.07 5.68 -17.02
CA GLY A 17 34.42 6.92 -16.58
C GLY A 17 33.00 7.06 -17.13
N MET A 18 32.80 6.78 -18.42
CA MET A 18 31.47 6.79 -19.04
C MET A 18 30.54 5.72 -18.42
N LEU A 19 31.06 4.51 -18.15
CA LEU A 19 30.29 3.46 -17.51
C LEU A 19 29.87 3.85 -16.09
N ALA A 20 30.77 4.41 -15.29
CA ALA A 20 30.47 4.88 -13.93
C ALA A 20 29.42 6.00 -13.94
N ALA A 21 29.53 6.96 -14.87
CA ALA A 21 28.53 8.01 -15.05
C ALA A 21 27.16 7.46 -15.46
N ALA A 22 27.12 6.49 -16.38
CA ALA A 22 25.89 5.81 -16.78
C ALA A 22 25.24 5.07 -15.61
N VAL A 23 26.02 4.34 -14.80
CA VAL A 23 25.51 3.67 -13.60
C VAL A 23 24.99 4.68 -12.58
N ALA A 24 25.70 5.79 -12.35
CA ALA A 24 25.25 6.84 -11.45
C ALA A 24 23.92 7.46 -11.91
N LEU A 25 23.77 7.73 -13.21
CA LEU A 25 22.53 8.23 -13.79
C LEU A 25 21.39 7.22 -13.67
N LEU A 26 21.64 5.93 -13.92
CA LEU A 26 20.64 4.88 -13.74
C LEU A 26 20.22 4.72 -12.27
N VAL A 27 21.16 4.81 -11.33
CA VAL A 27 20.86 4.77 -9.89
C VAL A 27 20.08 6.02 -9.46
N GLN A 28 20.43 7.20 -9.97
CA GLN A 28 19.73 8.44 -9.69
C GLN A 28 18.32 8.43 -10.28
N ASP A 29 18.16 7.98 -11.52
CA ASP A 29 16.86 7.82 -12.17
C ASP A 29 16.00 6.79 -11.43
N ALA A 30 16.54 5.63 -11.07
CA ALA A 30 15.83 4.64 -10.26
C ALA A 30 15.46 5.14 -8.85
N ARG A 31 16.17 6.14 -8.31
CA ARG A 31 15.81 6.81 -7.05
C ARG A 31 14.73 7.87 -7.25
N VAL A 32 14.80 8.66 -8.32
CA VAL A 32 13.84 9.73 -8.64
C VAL A 32 12.51 9.17 -9.16
N MET A 33 12.57 8.09 -9.93
CA MET A 33 11.42 7.36 -10.47
C MET A 33 10.89 6.31 -9.51
N ARG A 34 11.49 6.16 -8.33
CA ARG A 34 10.96 5.28 -7.28
C ARG A 34 9.56 5.78 -6.90
N GLY A 35 8.54 4.96 -7.15
CA GLY A 35 7.13 5.32 -6.93
C GLY A 35 6.44 6.03 -8.09
N ARG A 36 7.13 6.29 -9.22
CA ARG A 36 6.50 6.73 -10.48
C ARG A 36 6.32 5.53 -11.41
N SER A 37 5.12 4.96 -11.44
CA SER A 37 4.74 4.04 -12.50
C SER A 37 4.59 4.80 -13.81
N SER A 38 5.16 4.28 -14.90
CA SER A 38 4.87 4.80 -16.24
C SER A 38 3.36 4.71 -16.50
N VAL A 39 2.80 5.67 -17.25
CA VAL A 39 1.38 5.64 -17.63
C VAL A 39 1.05 4.40 -18.49
N ALA A 40 2.07 3.79 -19.11
CA ALA A 40 1.93 2.53 -19.84
C ALA A 40 1.71 1.36 -18.85
N GLY A 41 0.58 0.68 -19.00
CA GLY A 41 0.21 -0.48 -18.18
C GLY A 41 -0.65 -0.18 -16.95
N LEU A 42 -1.15 1.05 -16.78
CA LEU A 42 -2.17 1.33 -15.77
C LEU A 42 -3.45 0.55 -16.10
N GLN A 43 -4.02 -0.09 -15.08
CA GLN A 43 -5.32 -0.76 -15.18
C GLN A 43 -6.38 0.25 -15.68
N PRO A 44 -7.33 -0.17 -16.52
CA PRO A 44 -8.43 0.68 -16.93
C PRO A 44 -9.15 1.28 -15.73
N ARG A 45 -9.49 2.57 -15.84
CA ARG A 45 -10.23 3.26 -14.78
C ARG A 45 -11.56 2.53 -14.54
N PRO A 46 -11.92 2.25 -13.26
CA PRO A 46 -13.23 1.69 -12.94
C PRO A 46 -14.36 2.56 -13.48
N ALA A 47 -15.41 1.94 -14.01
CA ALA A 47 -16.58 2.65 -14.54
C ALA A 47 -17.36 3.38 -13.44
N ASN A 48 -17.47 2.77 -12.25
CA ASN A 48 -18.04 3.39 -11.06
C ASN A 48 -16.91 3.81 -10.11
N LEU A 49 -16.89 5.10 -9.76
CA LEU A 49 -15.90 5.73 -8.90
C LEU A 49 -16.50 6.25 -7.59
N ALA A 50 -17.82 6.14 -7.43
CA ALA A 50 -18.50 6.56 -6.21
C ALA A 50 -18.07 5.63 -5.08
N GLY A 51 -17.42 6.22 -4.06
CA GLY A 51 -16.99 5.54 -2.86
C GLY A 51 -17.52 6.19 -1.59
N ILE A 52 -17.66 5.40 -0.53
CA ILE A 52 -18.12 5.84 0.78
C ILE A 52 -17.24 5.25 1.89
N ASN A 53 -16.96 6.04 2.93
CA ASN A 53 -16.31 5.55 4.14
C ASN A 53 -17.30 4.77 4.99
N VAL A 54 -16.86 3.63 5.54
CA VAL A 54 -17.70 2.77 6.37
C VAL A 54 -16.92 2.31 7.61
N ALA A 55 -17.66 2.08 8.70
CA ALA A 55 -17.16 1.49 9.92
C ALA A 55 -18.03 0.28 10.27
N LEU A 56 -17.88 -0.80 9.49
CA LEU A 56 -18.73 -1.98 9.56
C LEU A 56 -18.04 -3.20 10.18
N LEU A 57 -16.77 -3.10 10.50
CA LEU A 57 -16.02 -4.16 11.15
C LEU A 57 -16.64 -4.50 12.52
N GLY A 58 -16.95 -5.78 12.75
CA GLY A 58 -17.57 -6.25 14.00
C GLY A 58 -19.03 -5.88 14.20
N VAL A 59 -19.67 -5.19 13.24
CA VAL A 59 -21.12 -4.97 13.24
C VAL A 59 -21.85 -6.31 13.11
N GLU A 60 -23.01 -6.43 13.76
CA GLU A 60 -23.86 -7.61 13.71
C GLU A 60 -24.15 -8.01 12.25
N PRO A 61 -24.08 -9.31 11.89
CA PRO A 61 -24.16 -9.76 10.50
C PRO A 61 -25.35 -9.24 9.68
N ALA A 62 -26.57 -9.25 10.22
CA ALA A 62 -27.74 -8.79 9.49
C ALA A 62 -27.71 -7.27 9.27
N ALA A 63 -27.31 -6.50 10.29
CA ALA A 63 -27.13 -5.06 10.15
C ALA A 63 -26.02 -4.69 9.16
N GLN A 64 -24.88 -5.40 9.20
CA GLN A 64 -23.78 -5.23 8.26
C GLN A 64 -24.23 -5.50 6.81
N GLN A 65 -24.95 -6.60 6.59
CA GLN A 65 -25.46 -6.97 5.28
C GLN A 65 -26.47 -5.93 4.75
N ALA A 66 -27.40 -5.48 5.61
CA ALA A 66 -28.37 -4.45 5.24
C ALA A 66 -27.70 -3.13 4.86
N ALA A 67 -26.66 -2.72 5.59
CA ALA A 67 -25.89 -1.51 5.28
C ALA A 67 -25.19 -1.61 3.92
N LEU A 68 -24.51 -2.74 3.64
CA LEU A 68 -23.84 -2.97 2.36
C LEU A 68 -24.83 -3.03 1.19
N GLN A 69 -26.00 -3.66 1.39
CA GLN A 69 -27.09 -3.67 0.41
C GLN A 69 -27.60 -2.27 0.10
N ALA A 70 -27.80 -1.43 1.13
CA ALA A 70 -28.23 -0.05 0.96
C ALA A 70 -27.18 0.79 0.20
N ILE A 71 -25.90 0.65 0.55
CA ILE A 71 -24.78 1.31 -0.14
C ILE A 71 -24.78 0.98 -1.64
N ALA A 72 -24.86 -0.32 -1.97
CA ALA A 72 -24.93 -0.78 -3.35
C ALA A 72 -26.20 -0.27 -4.06
N GLY A 73 -27.36 -0.31 -3.39
CA GLY A 73 -28.64 0.12 -3.94
C GLY A 73 -28.73 1.63 -4.25
N ILE A 74 -27.98 2.46 -3.51
CA ILE A 74 -27.86 3.90 -3.77
C ILE A 74 -26.91 4.19 -4.96
N GLY A 75 -26.11 3.21 -5.37
CA GLY A 75 -25.23 3.29 -6.55
C GLY A 75 -23.75 3.48 -6.24
N PHE A 76 -23.31 3.37 -4.97
CA PHE A 76 -21.89 3.32 -4.65
C PHE A 76 -21.27 2.01 -5.16
N GLY A 77 -20.03 2.09 -5.65
CA GLY A 77 -19.26 0.94 -6.11
C GLY A 77 -18.10 0.58 -5.21
N TRP A 78 -17.72 1.47 -4.30
CA TRP A 78 -16.54 1.32 -3.43
C TRP A 78 -16.89 1.59 -1.98
N VAL A 79 -16.29 0.82 -1.08
CA VAL A 79 -16.26 1.11 0.34
C VAL A 79 -14.82 1.28 0.81
N ARG A 80 -14.57 2.32 1.62
CA ARG A 80 -13.32 2.50 2.35
C ARG A 80 -13.55 2.06 3.80
N GLN A 81 -12.86 1.00 4.22
CA GLN A 81 -12.98 0.41 5.54
C GLN A 81 -11.62 0.38 6.23
N GLU A 82 -11.62 0.83 7.48
CA GLU A 82 -10.45 0.76 8.36
C GLU A 82 -10.33 -0.59 9.08
N PHE A 83 -9.11 -1.10 9.19
CA PHE A 83 -8.76 -2.30 9.92
C PHE A 83 -7.63 -1.95 10.90
N ASP A 84 -7.87 -2.22 12.18
CA ASP A 84 -6.85 -2.05 13.21
C ASP A 84 -5.79 -3.16 13.09
N TRP A 85 -4.57 -2.77 12.73
CA TRP A 85 -3.45 -3.69 12.54
C TRP A 85 -3.09 -4.47 13.81
N GLU A 86 -3.32 -3.90 15.00
CA GLU A 86 -3.00 -4.54 16.28
C GLU A 86 -3.90 -5.75 16.55
N THR A 87 -5.12 -5.76 16.00
CA THR A 87 -6.07 -6.88 16.10
C THR A 87 -5.79 -8.01 15.09
N LEU A 88 -4.84 -7.78 14.17
CA LEU A 88 -4.52 -8.63 13.02
C LEU A 88 -3.04 -9.08 13.05
N PRO A 89 -2.52 -9.68 14.13
CA PRO A 89 -1.13 -10.11 14.19
C PRO A 89 -0.80 -11.08 13.05
N ALA A 90 0.42 -10.99 12.54
CA ALA A 90 0.87 -11.69 11.32
C ALA A 90 0.75 -13.23 11.42
N ASN A 91 0.81 -13.78 12.64
CA ASN A 91 0.62 -15.21 12.93
C ASN A 91 -0.85 -15.68 12.78
N SER A 92 -1.75 -14.80 12.36
CA SER A 92 -3.18 -15.08 12.18
C SER A 92 -3.96 -15.43 13.46
N SER A 93 -3.40 -15.20 14.65
CA SER A 93 -4.05 -15.57 15.92
C SER A 93 -5.00 -14.51 16.49
N GLY A 94 -5.06 -13.31 15.91
CA GLY A 94 -5.85 -12.21 16.47
C GLY A 94 -7.35 -12.30 16.17
N ALA A 95 -8.13 -11.70 17.05
CA ALA A 95 -9.58 -11.67 16.99
C ALA A 95 -10.15 -10.85 15.80
N GLY A 96 -9.34 -9.99 15.18
CA GLY A 96 -9.75 -9.20 14.01
C GLY A 96 -9.91 -10.05 12.74
N TRP A 97 -9.21 -11.18 12.62
CA TRP A 97 -9.16 -11.96 11.39
C TRP A 97 -10.53 -12.52 10.94
N PRO A 98 -11.36 -13.12 11.83
CA PRO A 98 -12.70 -13.57 11.46
C PRO A 98 -13.62 -12.41 11.07
N ALA A 99 -13.57 -11.29 11.79
CA ALA A 99 -14.40 -10.11 11.49
C ALA A 99 -14.05 -9.50 10.13
N ALA A 100 -12.75 -9.41 9.81
CA ALA A 100 -12.29 -8.94 8.52
C ALA A 100 -12.74 -9.88 7.38
N ALA A 101 -12.59 -11.20 7.57
CA ALA A 101 -13.02 -12.18 6.58
C ALA A 101 -14.53 -12.11 6.30
N ALA A 102 -15.35 -11.99 7.34
CA ALA A 102 -16.80 -11.88 7.22
C ALA A 102 -17.21 -10.59 6.47
N LEU A 103 -16.63 -9.44 6.86
CA LEU A 103 -16.93 -8.17 6.21
C LEU A 103 -16.53 -8.16 4.73
N LEU A 104 -15.34 -8.64 4.41
CA LEU A 104 -14.84 -8.71 3.02
C LEU A 104 -15.68 -9.66 2.18
N GLN A 105 -16.09 -10.81 2.72
CA GLN A 105 -17.00 -11.74 2.05
C GLN A 105 -18.35 -11.09 1.76
N ASN A 106 -18.94 -10.42 2.75
CA ASN A 106 -20.25 -9.75 2.61
C ASN A 106 -20.19 -8.59 1.61
N THR A 107 -19.10 -7.82 1.63
CA THR A 107 -18.89 -6.69 0.72
C THR A 107 -18.79 -7.18 -0.73
N HIS A 108 -17.97 -8.20 -0.97
CA HIS A 108 -17.85 -8.80 -2.30
C HIS A 108 -19.17 -9.44 -2.76
N ALA A 109 -19.97 -10.02 -1.86
CA ALA A 109 -21.29 -10.55 -2.20
C ALA A 109 -22.29 -9.47 -2.67
N GLN A 110 -22.07 -8.19 -2.32
CA GLN A 110 -22.84 -7.06 -2.84
C GLN A 110 -22.25 -6.46 -4.13
N GLY A 111 -21.17 -7.04 -4.68
CA GLY A 111 -20.47 -6.50 -5.84
C GLY A 111 -19.74 -5.18 -5.58
N LEU A 112 -19.54 -4.83 -4.30
CA LEU A 112 -18.80 -3.65 -3.88
C LEU A 112 -17.29 -3.95 -3.86
N ARG A 113 -16.51 -2.95 -4.24
CA ARG A 113 -15.04 -2.96 -4.19
C ARG A 113 -14.53 -2.38 -2.89
N VAL A 114 -13.35 -2.79 -2.45
CA VAL A 114 -12.80 -2.45 -1.13
C VAL A 114 -11.49 -1.68 -1.23
N ILE A 115 -11.46 -0.51 -0.58
CA ILE A 115 -10.23 0.15 -0.14
C ILE A 115 -10.04 -0.23 1.33
N ALA A 116 -9.06 -1.09 1.59
CA ALA A 116 -8.73 -1.52 2.95
C ALA A 116 -7.64 -0.60 3.52
N VAL A 117 -7.98 0.14 4.57
CA VAL A 117 -7.04 0.99 5.31
C VAL A 117 -6.52 0.18 6.47
N LEU A 118 -5.21 -0.02 6.53
CA LEU A 118 -4.58 -0.68 7.67
C LEU A 118 -3.89 0.38 8.53
N SER A 119 -4.44 0.65 9.70
CA SER A 119 -4.03 1.75 10.59
C SER A 119 -4.19 1.34 12.05
N GLY A 120 -3.87 2.24 12.98
CA GLY A 120 -4.03 2.04 14.41
C GLY A 120 -3.80 3.33 15.19
N ALA A 121 -3.85 3.26 16.51
CA ALA A 121 -3.71 4.46 17.36
C ALA A 121 -2.29 5.05 17.35
N GLN A 122 -1.27 4.20 17.21
CA GLN A 122 0.14 4.59 17.14
C GLN A 122 0.88 3.69 16.16
N PRO A 123 1.84 4.23 15.39
CA PRO A 123 2.71 3.41 14.55
C PRO A 123 3.57 2.49 15.43
N PRO A 124 3.93 1.29 14.97
CA PRO A 124 4.80 0.41 15.74
C PRO A 124 6.20 1.04 15.93
N ALA A 125 6.85 0.70 17.04
CA ALA A 125 8.26 1.03 17.24
C ALA A 125 9.16 0.40 16.16
N ASP A 126 8.80 -0.80 15.70
CA ASP A 126 9.44 -1.52 14.61
C ASP A 126 8.51 -1.62 13.40
N ALA A 127 8.82 -0.88 12.34
CA ALA A 127 8.04 -0.87 11.10
C ALA A 127 7.95 -2.25 10.44
N GLN A 128 8.91 -3.15 10.69
CA GLN A 128 8.88 -4.50 10.15
C GLN A 128 7.68 -5.30 10.69
N GLN A 129 7.23 -5.04 11.91
CA GLN A 129 6.06 -5.71 12.49
C GLN A 129 4.79 -5.35 11.72
N TYR A 130 4.61 -4.07 11.40
CA TYR A 130 3.49 -3.63 10.59
C TYR A 130 3.59 -4.18 9.16
N ALA A 131 4.79 -4.19 8.55
CA ALA A 131 4.99 -4.77 7.23
C ALA A 131 4.61 -6.26 7.17
N LEU A 132 4.92 -7.04 8.21
CA LEU A 132 4.53 -8.45 8.32
C LEU A 132 3.01 -8.61 8.42
N VAL A 133 2.33 -7.76 9.18
CA VAL A 133 0.86 -7.75 9.28
C VAL A 133 0.23 -7.37 7.95
N ALA A 134 0.71 -6.29 7.32
CA ALA A 134 0.24 -5.84 6.01
C ALA A 134 0.42 -6.94 4.95
N ALA A 135 1.57 -7.62 4.93
CA ALA A 135 1.84 -8.74 4.04
C ALA A 135 0.91 -9.93 4.31
N ALA A 136 0.66 -10.27 5.58
CA ALA A 136 -0.27 -11.34 5.95
C ALA A 136 -1.71 -11.00 5.51
N PHE A 137 -2.14 -9.75 5.72
CA PHE A 137 -3.47 -9.28 5.36
C PHE A 137 -3.66 -9.29 3.84
N ALA A 138 -2.70 -8.72 3.11
CA ALA A 138 -2.72 -8.74 1.65
C ALA A 138 -2.67 -10.15 1.09
N GLY A 139 -1.79 -11.01 1.61
CA GLY A 139 -1.69 -12.40 1.21
C GLY A 139 -3.00 -13.17 1.42
N ARG A 140 -3.68 -12.94 2.55
CA ARG A 140 -4.94 -13.63 2.87
C ARG A 140 -6.12 -13.13 2.05
N PHE A 141 -6.21 -11.83 1.81
CA PHE A 141 -7.40 -11.19 1.21
C PHE A 141 -7.17 -10.66 -0.21
N ASN A 142 -6.12 -11.10 -0.91
CA ASN A 142 -5.76 -10.62 -2.26
C ASN A 142 -6.87 -10.73 -3.33
N ARG A 143 -7.89 -11.56 -3.12
CA ARG A 143 -9.04 -11.71 -4.03
C ARG A 143 -10.25 -10.87 -3.66
N GLN A 144 -10.25 -10.25 -2.48
CA GLN A 144 -11.39 -9.53 -1.91
C GLN A 144 -11.11 -8.04 -1.68
N VAL A 145 -9.84 -7.63 -1.70
CA VAL A 145 -9.43 -6.24 -1.55
C VAL A 145 -8.90 -5.72 -2.87
N ASP A 146 -9.46 -4.60 -3.33
CA ASP A 146 -9.11 -3.97 -4.60
C ASP A 146 -7.98 -2.96 -4.47
N ALA A 147 -7.88 -2.30 -3.31
CA ALA A 147 -6.81 -1.35 -3.00
C ALA A 147 -6.46 -1.38 -1.51
N TYR A 148 -5.17 -1.19 -1.22
CA TYR A 148 -4.66 -1.06 0.14
C TYR A 148 -4.22 0.37 0.39
N GLU A 149 -4.60 0.92 1.54
CA GLU A 149 -4.15 2.20 2.04
C GLU A 149 -3.30 1.95 3.30
N ILE A 150 -2.10 2.54 3.32
CA ILE A 150 -1.12 2.36 4.40
C ILE A 150 -1.21 3.56 5.33
N TRP A 151 -1.71 3.29 6.54
CA TRP A 151 -2.00 4.26 7.59
C TRP A 151 -3.16 5.22 7.27
N ASP A 152 -3.59 5.99 8.26
CA ASP A 152 -4.59 7.06 8.11
C ASP A 152 -4.09 8.36 8.77
N GLU A 153 -4.27 9.49 8.08
CA GLU A 153 -3.94 10.84 8.54
C GLU A 153 -2.59 11.00 9.32
N PRO A 154 -1.44 10.50 8.80
CA PRO A 154 -0.17 10.50 9.53
C PRO A 154 0.38 11.90 9.84
N ASN A 155 -0.17 12.94 9.22
CA ASN A 155 0.18 14.34 9.46
C ASN A 155 -0.57 14.96 10.66
N LEU A 156 -1.54 14.26 11.24
CA LEU A 156 -2.29 14.72 12.41
C LEU A 156 -1.80 13.98 13.66
N ARG A 157 -1.73 14.68 14.80
CA ARG A 157 -1.45 14.04 16.10
C ARG A 157 -2.48 12.96 16.44
N ALA A 158 -3.73 13.13 16.01
CA ALA A 158 -4.80 12.17 16.25
C ALA A 158 -4.59 10.87 15.44
N GLY A 159 -4.23 10.98 14.16
CA GLY A 159 -3.96 9.81 13.30
C GLY A 159 -2.59 9.16 13.53
N TRP A 160 -1.61 9.91 14.06
CA TRP A 160 -0.25 9.38 14.32
C TRP A 160 -0.01 9.00 15.78
N GLY A 161 -0.81 9.50 16.71
CA GLY A 161 -0.68 9.30 18.16
C GLY A 161 0.54 9.94 18.84
N ALA A 162 1.41 10.61 18.06
CA ALA A 162 2.59 11.35 18.55
C ALA A 162 2.82 12.62 17.72
N GLN A 163 3.96 13.32 17.89
CA GLN A 163 4.33 14.37 16.93
C GLN A 163 4.52 13.76 15.54
N PRO A 164 3.75 14.21 14.53
CA PRO A 164 3.92 13.74 13.17
C PRO A 164 5.34 14.00 12.65
N ALA A 165 5.94 12.99 12.07
CA ALA A 165 7.22 13.11 11.39
C ALA A 165 7.16 12.30 10.09
N ALA A 166 7.37 12.96 8.95
CA ALA A 166 7.32 12.32 7.63
C ALA A 166 8.28 11.12 7.52
N ALA A 167 9.45 11.19 8.17
CA ALA A 167 10.40 10.09 8.24
C ALA A 167 9.84 8.85 8.96
N GLY A 168 8.96 9.04 9.95
CA GLY A 168 8.28 7.96 10.65
C GLY A 168 7.31 7.24 9.72
N TYR A 169 6.47 7.99 9.00
CA TYR A 169 5.54 7.43 8.03
C TYR A 169 6.27 6.72 6.89
N LEU A 170 7.36 7.30 6.37
CA LEU A 170 8.15 6.69 5.29
C LEU A 170 8.71 5.31 5.67
N ARG A 171 9.01 5.05 6.95
CA ARG A 171 9.46 3.72 7.39
C ARG A 171 8.38 2.65 7.25
N LEU A 172 7.10 3.01 7.27
CA LEU A 172 5.99 2.07 7.03
C LEU A 172 5.81 1.73 5.54
N LEU A 173 6.40 2.52 4.64
CA LEU A 173 6.25 2.40 3.18
C LEU A 173 7.45 1.71 2.49
N GLN A 174 8.45 1.27 3.25
CA GLN A 174 9.66 0.62 2.74
C GLN A 174 9.53 -0.90 2.74
#